data_AF-A0A2D6PRP5-F1
#
_entry.id   AF-A0A2D6PRP5-F1
#
_cell.length_a   1.000
_cell.length_b   1.000
_cell.length_c   1.000
_cell.angle_alpha   90.00
_cell.angle_beta   90.00
_cell.angle_gamma   90.00
#
_symmetry.space_group_name_H-M   'P 1'
#
loop_
_entity.id
_entity.type
_entity.pdbx_description
1 polymer ?
#
loop_
_entity_poly.entity_id
_entity_poly.type
_entity_poly.pdbx_seq_one_letter_code
_entity_poly.pdbx_strand_id
1 'polypeptide(L)'
;MRERRYQCQECGALIAVVPRGVLRGRHYSAGAIGLALVLFGVVGLPLAEVRARVSPWPVVGATASSTWLTARRWVRAIRRQRLFASMRPTPPGWSARQVAERAAMGLEAQAPPTILGEITARVFAGATLAA
;
A
#
# COMPACT_ATOMS: atom_id res chain seq x y z
N MET A 1 -3.09 -12.35 -7.06
CA MET A 1 -4.27 -11.49 -7.35
C MET A 1 -4.63 -11.70 -8.81
N ARG A 2 -5.88 -12.08 -9.12
CA ARG A 2 -6.28 -12.39 -10.50
C ARG A 2 -6.84 -11.13 -11.17
N GLU A 3 -5.96 -10.36 -11.79
CA GLU A 3 -6.33 -9.28 -12.72
C GLU A 3 -6.76 -9.93 -14.04
N ARG A 4 -7.92 -9.55 -14.59
CA ARG A 4 -8.35 -9.99 -15.92
C ARG A 4 -8.17 -8.83 -16.89
N ARG A 5 -7.46 -9.05 -17.98
CA ARG A 5 -7.27 -8.06 -19.05
C ARG A 5 -8.08 -8.48 -20.26
N TYR A 6 -8.86 -7.55 -20.78
CA TYR A 6 -9.68 -7.70 -21.97
C TYR A 6 -9.21 -6.69 -23.00
N GLN A 7 -9.04 -7.14 -24.25
CA GLN A 7 -8.73 -6.26 -25.37
C GLN A 7 -10.00 -6.11 -26.22
N CYS A 8 -10.43 -4.86 -26.44
CA CYS A 8 -11.46 -4.56 -27.41
C CYS A 8 -11.00 -5.02 -28.79
N GLN A 9 -11.82 -5.83 -29.47
CA GLN A 9 -11.47 -6.37 -30.79
C GLN A 9 -11.65 -5.33 -31.91
N GLU A 10 -12.42 -4.26 -31.68
CA GLU A 10 -12.69 -3.23 -32.68
C GLU A 10 -11.65 -2.09 -32.63
N CYS A 11 -11.35 -1.57 -31.45
CA CYS A 11 -10.46 -0.41 -31.29
C CYS A 11 -9.12 -0.73 -30.60
N GLY A 12 -8.90 -1.96 -30.15
CA GLY A 12 -7.66 -2.37 -29.47
C GLY A 12 -7.49 -1.86 -28.04
N ALA A 13 -8.46 -1.12 -27.48
CA ALA A 13 -8.40 -0.63 -26.11
C ALA A 13 -8.28 -1.77 -25.09
N LEU A 14 -7.42 -1.58 -24.08
CA LEU A 14 -7.19 -2.54 -23.00
C LEU A 14 -7.99 -2.17 -21.75
N ILE A 15 -8.83 -3.10 -21.29
CA ILE A 15 -9.61 -2.99 -20.07
C ILE A 15 -9.04 -3.96 -19.03
N ALA A 16 -8.60 -3.45 -17.89
CA ALA A 16 -8.17 -4.26 -16.76
C ALA A 16 -9.29 -4.31 -15.70
N VAL A 17 -9.84 -5.49 -15.46
CA VAL A 17 -10.77 -5.76 -14.36
C VAL A 17 -9.96 -6.21 -13.16
N VAL A 18 -10.06 -5.43 -12.08
CA VAL A 18 -9.39 -5.65 -10.81
C VAL A 18 -10.41 -5.78 -9.67
N PRO A 19 -10.10 -6.53 -8.60
CA PRO A 19 -10.93 -6.56 -7.40
C PRO A 19 -11.24 -5.15 -6.87
N ARG A 20 -12.43 -4.99 -6.29
CA ARG A 20 -12.82 -3.74 -5.60
C ARG A 20 -11.77 -3.36 -4.55
N GLY A 21 -11.42 -2.08 -4.50
CA GLY A 21 -10.43 -1.54 -3.57
C GLY A 21 -8.99 -1.46 -4.09
N VAL A 22 -8.69 -2.01 -5.28
CA VAL A 22 -7.41 -1.77 -5.98
C VAL A 22 -7.31 -0.32 -6.39
N LEU A 23 -6.22 0.36 -5.99
CA LEU A 23 -6.01 1.75 -6.34
C LEU A 23 -5.64 1.90 -7.82
N ARG A 24 -6.25 2.87 -8.51
CA ARG A 24 -5.96 3.13 -9.92
C ARG A 24 -4.45 3.34 -10.15
N GLY A 25 -3.89 2.61 -11.11
CA GLY A 25 -2.46 2.66 -11.44
C GLY A 25 -1.55 1.98 -10.42
N ARG A 26 -2.10 1.26 -9.44
CA ARG A 26 -1.35 0.51 -8.43
C ARG A 26 -1.98 -0.87 -8.33
N HIS A 27 -1.26 -1.93 -8.68
CA HIS A 27 -1.78 -3.31 -8.62
C HIS A 27 -2.14 -3.81 -7.19
N TYR A 28 -2.25 -2.92 -6.20
CA TYR A 28 -2.51 -3.23 -4.80
C TYR A 28 -3.72 -2.44 -4.32
N SER A 29 -4.49 -3.04 -3.40
CA SER A 29 -5.55 -2.32 -2.70
C SER A 29 -5.00 -1.31 -1.71
N ALA A 30 -5.81 -0.31 -1.39
CA ALA A 30 -5.47 0.64 -0.34
C ALA A 30 -5.19 -0.06 1.00
N GLY A 31 -6.02 -1.04 1.38
CA GLY A 31 -5.80 -1.91 2.52
C GLY A 31 -4.45 -2.63 2.49
N ALA A 32 -4.06 -3.23 1.36
CA ALA A 32 -2.76 -3.91 1.23
C ALA A 32 -1.58 -2.93 1.35
N ILE A 33 -1.73 -1.71 0.83
CA ILE A 33 -0.74 -0.65 1.01
C ILE A 33 -0.66 -0.25 2.50
N GLY A 34 -1.80 -0.05 3.16
CA GLY A 34 -1.86 0.24 4.60
C GLY A 34 -1.14 -0.84 5.42
N LEU A 35 -1.44 -2.11 5.14
CA LEU A 35 -0.80 -3.26 5.77
C LEU A 35 0.73 -3.25 5.56
N ALA A 36 1.21 -2.94 4.35
CA ALA A 36 2.64 -2.81 4.11
C ALA A 36 3.29 -1.67 4.92
N LEU A 37 2.59 -0.54 5.08
CA LEU A 37 3.10 0.61 5.82
C LEU A 37 3.23 0.32 7.32
N VAL A 38 2.22 -0.31 7.94
CA VAL A 38 2.27 -0.66 9.36
C VAL A 38 3.32 -1.72 9.66
N LEU A 39 3.46 -2.73 8.80
CA LEU A 39 4.50 -3.76 8.94
C LEU A 39 5.92 -3.18 8.83
N PHE A 40 6.14 -2.23 7.92
CA PHE A 40 7.45 -1.60 7.72
C PHE A 40 7.76 -0.50 8.75
N GLY A 41 6.77 0.33 9.04
CA GLY A 41 6.88 1.55 9.84
C GLY A 41 6.76 1.32 11.33
N VAL A 42 5.76 0.53 11.75
CA VAL A 42 5.41 0.33 13.16
C VAL A 42 5.98 -0.98 13.69
N VAL A 43 5.73 -2.09 12.99
CA VAL A 43 6.26 -3.42 13.39
C VAL A 43 7.77 -3.51 13.13
N GLY A 44 8.32 -2.66 12.26
CA GLY A 44 9.77 -2.55 12.05
C GLY A 44 10.38 -3.61 11.13
N LEU A 45 9.57 -4.38 10.42
CA LEU A 45 10.06 -5.45 9.54
C LEU A 45 10.88 -4.91 8.37
N PRO A 46 11.87 -5.68 7.87
CA PRO A 46 12.57 -5.35 6.64
C PRO A 46 11.64 -5.46 5.42
N LEU A 47 11.84 -4.61 4.41
CA LEU A 47 10.98 -4.56 3.21
C LEU A 47 10.88 -5.90 2.46
N ALA A 48 11.91 -6.75 2.54
CA ALA A 48 11.88 -8.09 1.97
C ALA A 48 10.80 -8.97 2.60
N GLU A 49 10.70 -8.95 3.93
CA GLU A 49 9.71 -9.70 4.69
C GLU A 49 8.30 -9.11 4.54
N VAL A 50 8.19 -7.78 4.53
CA VAL A 50 6.90 -7.12 4.23
C VAL A 50 6.42 -7.53 2.84
N ARG A 51 7.31 -7.55 1.84
CA ARG A 51 6.95 -7.99 0.49
C ARG A 51 6.47 -9.44 0.51
N ALA A 52 7.16 -10.35 1.21
CA ALA A 52 6.75 -11.75 1.28
C ALA A 52 5.33 -11.93 1.87
N ARG A 53 4.93 -11.06 2.80
CA ARG A 53 3.59 -11.10 3.42
C ARG A 53 2.49 -10.42 2.60
N VAL A 54 2.83 -9.36 1.86
CA VAL A 54 1.83 -8.49 1.20
C VAL A 54 1.75 -8.69 -0.31
N SER A 55 2.86 -9.03 -0.97
CA SER A 55 2.91 -9.19 -2.43
C SER A 55 2.36 -10.55 -2.86
N PRO A 56 1.33 -10.60 -3.71
CA PRO A 56 0.86 -11.85 -4.28
C PRO A 56 1.76 -12.38 -5.42
N TRP A 57 2.79 -11.63 -5.84
CA TRP A 57 3.69 -12.04 -6.91
C TRP A 57 5.00 -12.62 -6.37
N PRO A 58 5.51 -13.71 -6.98
CA PRO A 58 6.81 -14.25 -6.64
C PRO A 58 7.91 -13.22 -6.88
N VAL A 59 8.98 -13.32 -6.10
CA VAL A 59 10.18 -12.50 -6.31
C VAL A 59 10.97 -13.10 -7.47
N VAL A 60 11.04 -12.39 -8.59
CA VAL A 60 11.86 -12.77 -9.74
C VAL A 60 13.12 -11.89 -9.75
N GLY A 61 14.27 -12.50 -9.49
CA GLY A 61 15.58 -11.85 -9.45
C GLY A 61 16.09 -11.50 -8.03
N ALA A 62 17.39 -11.72 -7.79
CA ALA A 62 18.03 -11.55 -6.48
C ALA A 62 18.06 -10.10 -5.96
N THR A 63 17.95 -9.10 -6.84
CA THR A 63 17.85 -7.67 -6.47
C THR A 63 16.42 -7.24 -6.15
N ALA A 64 15.42 -7.97 -6.65
CA ALA A 64 14.00 -7.72 -6.38
C ALA A 64 13.57 -8.18 -4.97
N SER A 65 14.34 -9.09 -4.34
CA SER A 65 14.16 -9.53 -2.94
C SER A 65 14.63 -8.46 -1.95
N SER A 66 15.80 -7.86 -2.20
CA SER A 66 16.42 -6.89 -1.30
C SER A 66 15.81 -5.48 -1.40
N THR A 67 15.19 -5.14 -2.53
CA THR A 67 14.61 -3.81 -2.74
C THR A 67 13.18 -3.86 -3.27
N TRP A 68 12.20 -3.71 -2.38
CA TRP A 68 10.80 -3.54 -2.80
C TRP A 68 10.53 -2.10 -3.24
N LEU A 69 10.88 -1.79 -4.50
CA LEU A 69 10.73 -0.46 -5.10
C LEU A 69 9.29 0.06 -5.03
N THR A 70 8.30 -0.83 -5.13
CA THR A 70 6.88 -0.47 -5.06
C THR A 70 6.54 0.21 -3.73
N ALA A 71 6.98 -0.34 -2.59
CA ALA A 71 6.78 0.28 -1.28
C ALA A 71 7.49 1.65 -1.18
N ARG A 72 8.72 1.77 -1.71
CA ARG A 72 9.44 3.05 -1.76
C ARG A 72 8.69 4.11 -2.59
N ARG A 73 8.05 3.70 -3.70
CA ARG A 73 7.19 4.57 -4.52
C ARG A 73 5.95 5.02 -3.76
N TRP A 74 5.36 4.17 -2.93
CA TRP A 74 4.22 4.54 -2.08
C TRP A 74 4.61 5.57 -1.03
N VAL A 75 5.70 5.34 -0.30
CA VAL A 75 6.25 6.31 0.67
C VAL A 75 6.49 7.67 -0.01
N ARG A 76 7.08 7.68 -1.22
CA ARG A 76 7.28 8.91 -1.98
C ARG A 76 5.96 9.58 -2.39
N ALA A 77 4.95 8.80 -2.77
CA ALA A 77 3.64 9.33 -3.11
C ALA A 77 2.94 9.96 -1.88
N ILE A 78 3.06 9.35 -0.70
CA ILE A 78 2.54 9.88 0.57
C ILE A 78 3.21 11.21 0.92
N ARG A 79 4.55 11.27 0.82
CA ARG A 79 5.29 12.54 1.02
C ARG A 79 4.79 13.66 0.11
N ARG A 80 4.46 13.31 -1.13
CA ARG A 80 3.93 14.23 -2.14
C ARG A 80 2.42 14.43 -2.04
N GLN A 81 1.76 13.86 -1.02
CA GLN A 81 0.30 13.93 -0.82
C GLN A 81 -0.51 13.40 -2.02
N ARG A 82 0.06 12.44 -2.77
CA ARG A 82 -0.57 11.78 -3.94
C ARG A 82 -1.10 10.38 -3.62
N LEU A 83 -1.10 10.01 -2.34
CA LEU A 83 -1.63 8.77 -1.81
C LEU A 83 -2.05 9.04 -0.37
N PHE A 84 -3.30 8.74 -0.02
CA PHE A 84 -3.91 9.07 1.27
C PHE A 84 -3.81 10.57 1.58
N ALA A 85 -4.33 11.40 0.67
CA ALA A 85 -4.19 12.87 0.71
C ALA A 85 -4.89 13.54 1.92
N SER A 86 -5.76 12.81 2.62
CA SER A 86 -6.37 13.26 3.87
C SER A 86 -5.39 13.30 5.06
N MET A 87 -4.21 12.69 4.93
CA MET A 87 -3.21 12.65 6.01
C MET A 87 -2.33 13.90 6.01
N ARG A 88 -2.07 14.44 7.22
CA ARG A 88 -1.17 15.59 7.41
C ARG A 88 0.20 15.36 6.70
N PRO A 89 0.74 16.38 6.01
CA PRO A 89 2.07 16.32 5.40
C PRO A 89 3.16 15.91 6.40
N THR A 90 4.08 15.07 5.94
CA THR A 90 5.27 14.71 6.72
C THR A 90 6.36 15.77 6.58
N PRO A 91 7.08 16.12 7.65
CA PRO A 91 8.21 17.05 7.57
C PRO A 91 9.28 16.62 6.55
N PRO A 92 10.02 17.58 5.96
CA PRO A 92 11.18 17.26 5.14
C PRO A 92 12.26 16.57 5.99
N GLY A 93 13.09 15.74 5.34
CA GLY A 93 14.20 15.04 6.01
C GLY A 93 13.84 13.75 6.74
N TRP A 94 12.55 13.47 6.98
CA TRP A 94 12.14 12.20 7.58
C TRP A 94 12.60 11.00 6.75
N SER A 95 12.92 9.89 7.42
CA SER A 95 13.27 8.62 6.79
C SER A 95 12.05 7.96 6.13
N ALA A 96 12.28 6.96 5.27
CA ALA A 96 11.17 6.24 4.66
C ALA A 96 10.31 5.52 5.70
N ARG A 97 10.94 5.02 6.77
CA ARG A 97 10.29 4.30 7.87
C ARG A 97 9.40 5.24 8.69
N GLN A 98 9.91 6.41 9.07
CA GLN A 98 9.11 7.42 9.80
C GLN A 98 7.88 7.89 9.01
N VAL A 99 8.01 8.06 7.69
CA VAL A 99 6.85 8.39 6.84
C VAL A 99 5.84 7.25 6.79
N ALA A 100 6.30 6.00 6.70
CA ALA A 100 5.41 4.84 6.71
C ALA A 100 4.69 4.68 8.05
N GLU A 101 5.41 4.88 9.16
CA GLU A 101 4.87 4.86 10.52
C GLU A 101 3.79 5.94 10.70
N ARG A 102 4.07 7.19 10.34
CA ARG A 102 3.11 8.28 10.47
C ARG A 102 1.86 8.09 9.62
N ALA A 103 2.03 7.53 8.43
CA ALA A 103 0.92 7.16 7.56
C ALA A 103 0.10 6.03 8.19
N ALA A 104 0.75 4.96 8.68
CA ALA A 104 0.07 3.86 9.34
C ALA A 104 -0.75 4.33 10.55
N MET A 105 -0.19 5.17 11.42
CA MET A 105 -0.93 5.73 12.56
C MET A 105 -2.09 6.64 12.13
N GLY A 106 -1.94 7.38 11.03
CA GLY A 106 -3.03 8.17 10.47
C GLY A 106 -4.17 7.30 9.92
N LEU A 107 -3.83 6.19 9.26
CA LEU A 107 -4.80 5.24 8.75
C LEU A 107 -5.49 4.46 9.88
N GLU A 108 -4.74 4.12 10.93
CA GLU A 108 -5.28 3.49 12.15
C GLU A 108 -6.40 4.33 12.78
N ALA A 109 -6.18 5.65 12.86
CA ALA A 109 -7.15 6.59 13.41
C ALA A 109 -8.44 6.71 12.58
N GLN A 110 -8.40 6.32 11.30
CA GLN A 110 -9.56 6.29 10.40
C GLN A 110 -10.30 4.95 10.46
N ALA A 111 -9.79 3.95 11.17
CA ALA A 111 -10.46 2.67 11.31
C ALA A 111 -11.76 2.82 12.12
N PRO A 112 -12.88 2.21 11.71
CA PRO A 112 -14.10 2.24 12.51
C PRO A 112 -13.84 1.65 13.90
N PRO A 113 -14.42 2.23 14.98
CA PRO A 113 -14.20 1.75 16.34
C PRO A 113 -14.74 0.32 16.56
N THR A 114 -15.61 -0.16 15.66
CA THR A 114 -16.12 -1.53 15.64
C THR A 114 -15.11 -2.56 15.17
N ILE A 115 -14.05 -2.15 14.46
CA ILE A 115 -12.94 -3.03 14.10
C ILE A 115 -11.98 -3.10 15.29
N LEU A 116 -12.23 -4.08 16.16
CA LEU A 116 -11.34 -4.42 17.27
C LEU A 116 -10.26 -5.40 16.78
N GLY A 117 -9.10 -5.38 17.43
CA GLY A 117 -8.01 -6.32 17.16
C GLY A 117 -6.65 -5.66 16.94
N GLU A 118 -5.73 -6.40 16.33
CA GLU A 118 -4.37 -5.96 16.07
C GLU A 118 -4.31 -4.70 15.21
N ILE A 119 -3.26 -3.90 15.42
CA ILE A 119 -3.01 -2.66 14.68
C ILE A 119 -2.99 -2.88 13.16
N THR A 120 -2.55 -4.06 12.70
CA THR A 120 -2.48 -4.44 11.29
C THR A 120 -3.87 -4.48 10.64
N ALA A 121 -4.85 -5.08 11.31
CA ALA A 121 -6.24 -5.17 10.85
C ALA A 121 -6.91 -3.80 10.82
N ARG A 122 -6.70 -2.99 11.87
CA ARG A 122 -7.24 -1.62 11.94
C ARG A 122 -6.68 -0.72 10.86
N VAL A 123 -5.36 -0.74 10.65
CA VAL A 123 -4.73 0.03 9.56
C VAL A 123 -5.24 -0.41 8.19
N PHE A 124 -5.44 -1.71 7.95
CA PHE A 124 -6.00 -2.19 6.68
C PHE A 124 -7.40 -1.61 6.42
N ALA A 125 -8.27 -1.64 7.44
CA ALA A 125 -9.62 -1.12 7.36
C ALA A 125 -9.62 0.41 7.14
N GLY A 126 -8.87 1.16 7.94
CA GLY A 126 -8.78 2.61 7.80
C GLY A 126 -8.14 3.06 6.48
N ALA A 127 -7.18 2.31 5.95
CA ALA A 127 -6.61 2.55 4.62
C ALA A 127 -7.66 2.40 3.51
N THR A 128 -8.60 1.48 3.65
CA THR A 128 -9.69 1.27 2.69
C THR A 128 -10.67 2.45 2.69
N LEU A 129 -10.86 3.10 3.84
CA LEU A 129 -11.72 4.28 3.98
C LEU A 129 -11.03 5.59 3.57
N ALA A 130 -9.70 5.66 3.66
CA ALA A 130 -8.91 6.84 3.32
C ALA A 130 -8.55 6.96 1.82
N ALA A 131 -9.03 6.03 0.99
CA ALA A 131 -8.64 5.81 -0.40
C ALA A 131 -9.53 6.52 -1.43
#